data_AF-A0A6L7XVM0-F1
#
_entry.id   AF-A0A6L7XVM0-F1
#
_cell.length_a   1.000
_cell.length_b   1.000
_cell.length_c   1.000
_cell.angle_alpha   90.00
_cell.angle_beta   90.00
_cell.angle_gamma   90.00
#
_symmetry.space_group_name_H-M   'P 1'
#
loop_
_entity.id
_entity.type
_entity.pdbx_description
1 polymer ?
#
loop_
_entity_poly.entity_id
_entity_poly.type
_entity_poly.pdbx_seq_one_letter_code
_entity_poly.pdbx_strand_id
1 'polypeptide(L)'
;MTRMKNPAHPGRIVASAIKDAGWTVTHAAERLGVTRAFLSRILHGHASITAATALRLEALGWSDAEHWMRMQTSYDLAKDDSGRLPEPAKSPSTSAAAPVARLVPCEPRGKRRSGAMKGQIRIDDGFFDPLPEDELDAWEGR
;
A
#
# COMPACT_ATOMS: atom_id res chain seq x y z
N MET A 1 7.53 12.07 -17.25
CA MET A 1 6.09 12.38 -17.28
C MET A 1 5.88 13.74 -16.64
N THR A 2 5.25 14.68 -17.34
CA THR A 2 5.03 16.05 -16.86
C THR A 2 3.97 16.05 -15.75
N ARG A 3 4.34 16.45 -14.53
CA ARG A 3 3.39 16.59 -13.41
C ARG A 3 2.47 17.78 -13.69
N MET A 4 1.15 17.56 -13.70
CA MET A 4 0.18 18.66 -13.81
C MET A 4 0.28 19.55 -12.56
N LYS A 5 0.35 20.87 -12.75
CA LYS A 5 0.55 21.84 -11.66
C LYS A 5 -0.69 22.02 -10.76
N ASN A 6 -1.88 21.60 -11.20
CA ASN A 6 -3.10 21.68 -10.42
C ASN A 6 -4.14 20.63 -10.89
N PRO A 7 -3.93 19.33 -10.60
CA PRO A 7 -4.93 18.31 -10.88
C PRO A 7 -6.24 18.60 -10.12
N ALA A 8 -7.38 18.32 -10.74
CA ALA A 8 -8.67 18.39 -10.06
C ALA A 8 -8.79 17.24 -9.04
N HIS A 9 -9.44 17.49 -7.89
CA HIS A 9 -9.73 16.43 -6.92
C HIS A 9 -10.59 15.34 -7.57
N PRO A 10 -10.24 14.05 -7.44
CA PRO A 10 -10.96 12.97 -8.12
C PRO A 10 -12.43 12.86 -7.69
N GLY A 11 -12.77 13.33 -6.48
CA GLY A 11 -14.16 13.44 -6.03
C GLY A 11 -15.05 14.32 -6.91
N ARG A 12 -14.50 15.29 -7.66
CA ARG A 12 -15.30 16.06 -8.63
C ARG A 12 -15.69 15.23 -9.85
N ILE A 13 -14.81 14.31 -10.27
CA ILE A 13 -15.10 13.36 -11.35
C ILE A 13 -16.20 12.39 -10.91
N VAL A 14 -16.12 11.90 -9.67
CA VAL A 14 -17.19 11.08 -9.07
C VAL A 14 -18.52 11.84 -9.02
N ALA A 15 -18.50 13.14 -8.73
CA ALA A 15 -19.72 13.96 -8.72
C ALA A 15 -20.37 14.05 -10.10
N SER A 16 -19.57 14.19 -11.16
CA SER A 16 -20.05 14.14 -12.55
C SER A 16 -20.61 12.76 -12.89
N ALA A 17 -19.92 11.67 -12.56
CA ALA A 17 -20.39 10.31 -12.81
C ALA A 17 -21.73 10.02 -12.13
N ILE A 18 -21.93 10.48 -10.89
CA ILE A 18 -23.21 10.37 -10.17
C ILE A 18 -24.32 11.14 -10.91
N LYS A 19 -24.02 12.35 -11.39
CA LYS A 19 -24.98 13.18 -12.12
C LYS A 19 -25.35 12.55 -13.46
N ASP A 20 -24.37 12.03 -14.19
CA ASP A 20 -24.56 11.40 -15.50
C ASP A 20 -25.34 10.09 -15.39
N ALA A 21 -25.17 9.36 -14.29
CA ALA A 21 -26.00 8.21 -13.93
C ALA A 21 -27.44 8.58 -13.52
N GLY A 22 -27.76 9.88 -13.36
CA GLY A 22 -29.05 10.35 -12.88
C GLY A 22 -29.31 10.04 -11.41
N TRP A 23 -28.27 9.78 -10.61
CA TRP A 23 -28.39 9.36 -9.23
C TRP A 23 -28.35 10.54 -8.26
N THR A 24 -29.05 10.40 -7.13
CA THR A 24 -28.87 11.30 -6.00
C THR A 24 -27.60 10.91 -5.23
N VAL A 25 -27.01 11.87 -4.49
CA VAL A 25 -25.85 11.59 -3.62
C VAL A 25 -26.19 10.52 -2.56
N THR A 26 -27.44 10.50 -2.09
CA THR A 26 -27.91 9.49 -1.13
C THR A 26 -27.90 8.10 -1.77
N HIS A 27 -28.48 7.98 -2.97
CA HIS A 27 -28.50 6.70 -3.68
C HIS A 27 -27.09 6.20 -4.02
N ALA A 28 -26.21 7.09 -4.48
CA ALA A 28 -24.82 6.75 -4.74
C ALA A 28 -24.08 6.26 -3.47
N ALA A 29 -24.32 6.90 -2.33
CA ALA A 29 -23.72 6.49 -1.05
C ALA A 29 -24.19 5.08 -0.63
N GLU A 30 -25.49 4.79 -0.79
CA GLU A 30 -26.05 3.45 -0.54
C GLU A 30 -25.42 2.39 -1.45
N ARG A 31 -25.34 2.66 -2.75
CA ARG A 31 -24.73 1.74 -3.75
C ARG A 31 -23.25 1.51 -3.48
N LEU A 32 -22.53 2.53 -3.05
CA LEU A 32 -21.14 2.43 -2.62
C LEU A 32 -20.98 1.81 -1.23
N GLY A 33 -22.05 1.66 -0.45
CA GLY A 33 -22.00 1.16 0.94
C GLY A 33 -21.17 2.06 1.87
N VAL A 34 -21.25 3.39 1.68
CA VAL A 34 -20.60 4.40 2.52
C VAL A 34 -21.64 5.38 3.08
N THR A 35 -21.29 6.14 4.11
CA THR A 35 -22.22 7.15 4.63
C THR A 35 -22.34 8.32 3.64
N ARG A 36 -23.55 8.88 3.51
CA ARG A 36 -23.80 10.09 2.68
C ARG A 36 -22.88 11.25 3.07
N ALA A 37 -22.61 11.45 4.35
CA ALA A 37 -21.72 12.49 4.84
C ALA A 37 -20.27 12.27 4.38
N PHE A 38 -19.78 11.02 4.40
CA PHE A 38 -18.46 10.69 3.88
C PHE A 38 -18.38 10.93 2.37
N LEU A 39 -19.34 10.41 1.60
CA LEU A 39 -19.38 10.64 0.15
C LEU A 39 -19.42 12.14 -0.16
N SER A 40 -20.28 12.91 0.51
CA SER A 40 -20.34 14.36 0.34
C SER A 40 -18.98 15.04 0.56
N ARG A 41 -18.23 14.67 1.62
CA ARG A 41 -16.89 15.21 1.84
C ARG A 41 -15.93 14.88 0.69
N ILE A 42 -15.99 13.67 0.13
CA ILE A 42 -15.20 13.29 -1.05
C ILE A 42 -15.56 14.17 -2.25
N LEU A 43 -16.85 14.31 -2.56
CA LEU A 43 -17.33 15.05 -3.72
C LEU A 43 -16.90 16.53 -3.70
N HIS A 44 -16.78 17.11 -2.51
CA HIS A 44 -16.34 18.49 -2.30
C HIS A 44 -14.82 18.63 -2.07
N GLY A 45 -14.04 17.54 -2.13
CA GLY A 45 -12.58 17.58 -1.96
C GLY A 45 -12.11 17.77 -0.52
N HIS A 46 -12.98 17.52 0.45
CA HIS A 46 -12.68 17.56 1.89
C HIS A 46 -12.26 16.20 2.45
N ALA A 47 -12.37 15.13 1.66
CA ALA A 47 -11.88 13.80 2.01
C ALA A 47 -11.30 13.12 0.76
N SER A 48 -10.23 12.36 0.96
CA SER A 48 -9.58 11.59 -0.10
C SER A 48 -10.36 10.31 -0.43
N ILE A 49 -10.23 9.84 -1.66
CA ILE A 49 -10.67 8.50 -2.06
C ILE A 49 -9.67 7.49 -1.48
N THR A 50 -10.15 6.61 -0.60
CA THR A 50 -9.36 5.50 -0.05
C THR A 50 -9.36 4.31 -1.00
N ALA A 51 -8.39 3.40 -0.86
CA ALA A 51 -8.35 2.16 -1.65
C ALA A 51 -9.66 1.35 -1.58
N ALA A 52 -10.27 1.26 -0.40
CA ALA A 52 -11.57 0.61 -0.22
C ALA A 52 -12.69 1.31 -1.00
N THR A 53 -12.64 2.65 -1.11
CA THR A 53 -13.63 3.43 -1.87
C THR A 53 -13.38 3.30 -3.37
N ALA A 54 -12.12 3.25 -3.79
CA ALA A 54 -11.73 2.99 -5.18
C ALA A 54 -12.24 1.62 -5.68
N LEU A 55 -12.08 0.56 -4.89
CA LEU A 55 -12.63 -0.76 -5.21
C LEU A 55 -14.16 -0.76 -5.29
N ARG A 56 -14.84 0.03 -4.45
CA ARG A 56 -16.30 0.18 -4.52
C ARG A 56 -16.75 0.92 -5.78
N LEU A 57 -15.98 1.91 -6.24
CA LEU A 57 -16.23 2.62 -7.50
C LEU A 57 -16.03 1.69 -8.71
N GLU A 58 -14.98 0.87 -8.69
CA GLU A 58 -14.71 -0.16 -9.70
C GLU A 58 -15.84 -1.19 -9.77
N ALA A 59 -16.34 -1.66 -8.62
CA ALA A 59 -17.48 -2.57 -8.55
C ALA A 59 -18.78 -1.98 -9.14
N LEU A 60 -18.89 -0.65 -9.25
CA LEU A 60 -19.99 0.03 -9.93
C LEU A 60 -19.72 0.28 -11.43
N GLY A 61 -18.56 -0.16 -11.94
CA GLY A 61 -18.13 0.06 -13.32
C GLY A 61 -17.60 1.46 -13.59
N TRP A 62 -17.32 2.25 -12.56
CA TRP A 62 -16.81 3.61 -12.70
C TRP A 62 -15.28 3.60 -12.64
N SER A 63 -14.63 3.12 -13.71
CA SER A 63 -13.15 3.03 -13.85
C SER A 63 -12.47 2.09 -12.84
N ASP A 64 -11.18 1.83 -13.04
CA ASP A 64 -10.41 0.88 -12.22
C ASP A 64 -9.94 1.51 -10.90
N ALA A 65 -9.81 0.72 -9.83
CA ALA A 65 -9.35 1.22 -8.54
C ALA A 65 -7.94 1.85 -8.61
N GLU A 66 -7.04 1.28 -9.41
CA GLU A 66 -5.71 1.86 -9.63
C GLU A 66 -5.79 3.25 -10.26
N HIS A 67 -6.73 3.46 -11.19
CA HIS A 67 -6.92 4.76 -11.83
C HIS A 67 -7.31 5.83 -10.80
N TRP A 68 -8.25 5.50 -9.91
CA TRP A 68 -8.63 6.38 -8.79
C TRP A 68 -7.47 6.69 -7.86
N MET A 69 -6.67 5.69 -7.50
CA MET A 69 -5.50 5.87 -6.64
C MET A 69 -4.45 6.76 -7.29
N ARG A 70 -4.15 6.56 -8.58
CA ARG A 70 -3.21 7.43 -9.33
C ARG A 70 -3.67 8.89 -9.34
N MET A 71 -4.97 9.13 -9.54
CA MET A 71 -5.52 10.49 -9.50
C MET A 71 -5.46 11.10 -8.10
N GLN A 72 -5.83 10.34 -7.06
CA GLN A 72 -5.77 10.81 -5.68
C GLN A 72 -4.33 11.15 -5.27
N THR A 73 -3.37 10.26 -5.55
CA THR A 73 -1.95 10.51 -5.29
C THR A 73 -1.45 11.74 -6.05
N SER A 74 -1.83 11.90 -7.32
CA SER A 74 -1.44 13.08 -8.10
C SER A 74 -2.01 14.37 -7.48
N TYR A 75 -3.25 14.34 -7.01
CA TYR A 75 -3.89 15.46 -6.32
C TYR A 75 -3.22 15.79 -4.99
N ASP A 76 -3.01 14.80 -4.12
CA ASP A 76 -2.42 14.98 -2.81
C ASP A 76 -0.98 15.52 -2.95
N LEU A 77 -0.20 14.96 -3.88
CA LEU A 77 1.14 15.45 -4.18
C LEU A 77 1.13 16.90 -4.65
N ALA A 78 0.21 17.31 -5.53
CA ALA A 78 0.13 18.68 -6.01
C ALA A 78 -0.39 19.66 -4.95
N LYS A 79 -1.28 19.21 -4.06
CA LYS A 79 -1.77 20.00 -2.92
C LYS A 79 -0.66 20.28 -1.91
N ASP A 80 0.22 19.30 -1.68
CA ASP A 80 1.36 19.42 -0.78
C ASP A 80 2.60 20.04 -1.46
N ASP A 81 2.62 20.15 -2.79
CA ASP A 81 3.68 20.76 -3.62
C ASP A 81 3.79 22.29 -3.47
N SER A 82 3.56 22.80 -2.27
CA SER A 82 3.79 24.20 -1.85
C SER A 82 5.26 24.66 -1.97
N GLY A 83 6.12 23.91 -2.66
CA GLY A 83 7.55 24.13 -2.77
C GLY A 83 8.34 23.72 -1.52
N ARG A 84 7.66 23.22 -0.48
CA ARG A 84 8.28 22.73 0.75
C ARG A 84 8.14 21.22 0.81
N LEU A 85 9.18 20.51 0.39
CA LEU A 85 9.32 19.11 0.79
C LEU A 85 9.20 19.07 2.32
N PRO A 86 8.37 18.18 2.90
CA PRO A 86 8.42 17.96 4.33
C PRO A 86 9.86 17.63 4.65
N GLU A 87 10.49 18.40 5.54
CA GLU A 87 11.83 18.07 5.99
C GLU A 87 11.76 16.62 6.48
N PRO A 88 12.62 15.72 5.98
CA PRO A 88 12.61 14.35 6.44
C PRO A 88 12.71 14.43 7.96
N ALA A 89 11.69 13.91 8.66
CA ALA A 89 11.70 13.86 10.11
C ALA A 89 13.08 13.33 10.48
N LYS A 90 13.84 14.13 11.26
CA LYS A 90 15.25 13.83 11.58
C LYS A 90 15.32 12.34 11.84
N SER A 91 15.96 11.59 10.93
CA SER A 91 16.28 10.18 11.21
C SER A 91 16.86 10.18 12.61
N PRO A 92 16.47 9.27 13.53
CA PRO A 92 16.98 9.30 14.89
C PRO A 92 18.49 9.36 14.78
N SER A 93 19.02 10.58 14.97
CA SER A 93 20.42 10.84 14.77
C SER A 93 21.05 10.04 15.87
N THR A 94 21.97 9.16 15.52
CA THR A 94 22.91 8.64 16.49
C THR A 94 23.57 9.83 17.16
N SER A 95 23.02 10.25 18.29
CA SER A 95 23.53 11.25 19.20
C SER A 95 23.24 10.68 20.58
N ALA A 96 24.33 10.40 21.28
CA ALA A 96 24.42 9.79 22.59
C ALA A 96 23.34 10.23 23.60
N ALA A 97 23.04 9.30 24.51
CA ALA A 97 22.28 9.45 25.77
C ALA A 97 20.76 9.16 25.77
N ALA A 98 20.35 8.00 25.25
CA ALA A 98 19.50 7.00 25.93
C ALA A 98 18.98 5.98 24.89
N PRO A 99 19.28 4.68 25.01
CA PRO A 99 18.81 3.69 24.04
C PRO A 99 17.30 3.45 24.17
N VAL A 100 16.56 3.70 23.08
CA VAL A 100 15.12 3.36 22.91
C VAL A 100 14.89 1.84 22.68
N ALA A 101 15.95 1.05 22.68
CA ALA A 101 15.86 -0.41 22.76
C ALA A 101 16.33 -0.87 24.15
N ARG A 102 15.41 -1.39 24.96
CA ARG A 102 15.78 -2.19 26.14
C ARG A 102 16.25 -3.54 25.64
N LEU A 103 17.56 -3.79 25.67
CA LEU A 103 18.11 -5.12 25.45
C LEU A 103 17.48 -6.05 26.49
N VAL A 104 16.65 -6.99 26.04
CA VAL A 104 16.18 -8.08 26.88
C VAL A 104 17.31 -9.11 26.91
N PRO A 105 17.74 -9.59 28.08
CA PRO A 105 18.62 -10.75 28.16
C PRO A 105 17.93 -11.92 27.47
N CYS A 106 18.36 -12.23 26.26
CA CYS A 106 18.11 -13.53 25.68
C CYS A 106 19.12 -14.46 26.37
N GLU A 107 18.65 -15.34 27.26
CA GLU A 107 19.51 -16.40 27.75
C GLU A 107 20.08 -17.15 26.53
N PRO A 108 21.40 -17.17 26.34
CA PRO A 108 21.99 -17.77 25.16
C PRO A 108 21.63 -19.25 25.15
N ARG A 109 20.67 -19.63 24.30
CA ARG A 109 20.25 -21.02 24.12
C ARG A 109 21.39 -21.79 23.49
N GLY A 110 22.23 -22.37 24.35
CA GLY A 110 23.37 -23.19 23.98
C GLY A 110 24.53 -22.41 23.34
N LYS A 111 25.76 -22.82 23.67
CA LYS A 111 26.93 -22.40 22.88
C LYS A 111 26.86 -23.11 21.54
N ARG A 112 26.90 -22.37 20.42
CA ARG A 112 27.06 -22.97 19.08
C ARG A 112 28.29 -23.88 19.13
N ARG A 113 28.10 -25.17 18.98
CA ARG A 113 29.20 -26.13 18.81
C ARG A 113 29.39 -26.29 17.31
N SER A 114 30.47 -25.70 16.78
CA SER A 114 30.85 -25.90 15.39
C SER A 114 31.00 -27.41 15.15
N GLY A 115 30.29 -27.92 14.16
CA GLY A 115 30.31 -29.35 13.83
C GLY A 115 29.41 -30.25 14.68
N ALA A 116 28.44 -29.72 15.45
CA ALA A 116 27.42 -30.56 16.11
C ALA A 116 26.67 -31.50 15.14
N MET A 117 26.51 -31.06 13.89
CA MET A 117 25.89 -31.82 12.80
C MET A 117 26.91 -32.38 11.80
N LYS A 118 28.22 -32.29 12.09
CA LYS A 118 29.28 -32.82 11.22
C LYS A 118 29.15 -34.34 11.17
N GLY A 119 28.87 -34.88 9.98
CA GLY A 119 28.61 -36.31 9.77
C GLY A 119 27.16 -36.75 9.98
N GLN A 120 26.28 -35.88 10.48
CA GLN A 120 24.83 -36.13 10.55
C GLN A 120 24.09 -35.54 9.34
N ILE A 121 24.62 -34.46 8.77
CA ILE A 121 24.14 -33.93 7.49
C ILE A 121 25.00 -34.56 6.40
N ARG A 122 24.40 -35.50 5.66
CA ARG A 122 24.93 -35.96 4.38
C ARG A 122 24.18 -35.19 3.31
N ILE A 123 24.86 -34.21 2.72
CA ILE A 123 24.41 -33.59 1.48
C ILE A 123 24.68 -34.65 0.41
N ASP A 124 23.63 -35.11 -0.26
CA ASP A 124 23.80 -36.05 -1.38
C ASP A 124 24.44 -35.31 -2.57
N ASP A 125 25.08 -36.05 -3.48
CA ASP A 125 25.82 -35.46 -4.59
C ASP A 125 24.91 -34.64 -5.52
N GLY A 126 23.60 -34.94 -5.56
CA GLY A 126 22.59 -34.24 -6.34
C GLY A 126 21.95 -33.03 -5.65
N PHE A 127 22.36 -32.65 -4.44
CA PHE A 127 21.80 -31.47 -3.76
C PHE A 127 21.99 -30.17 -4.56
N PHE A 128 23.03 -30.11 -5.40
CA PHE A 128 23.33 -28.97 -6.26
C PHE A 128 22.88 -29.16 -7.71
N ASP A 129 22.26 -30.30 -8.02
CA ASP A 129 21.67 -30.54 -9.33
C ASP A 129 20.38 -29.72 -9.48
N PRO A 130 20.01 -29.31 -10.71
CA PRO A 130 18.76 -28.60 -10.94
C PRO A 130 17.59 -29.45 -10.46
N LEU A 131 16.64 -28.81 -9.75
CA LEU A 131 15.42 -29.46 -9.31
C LEU A 131 14.68 -30.05 -10.52
N PRO A 132 14.07 -31.24 -10.39
CA PRO A 132 13.16 -31.78 -11.39
C PRO A 132 12.10 -30.74 -11.79
N GLU A 133 11.71 -30.69 -13.06
CA GLU A 133 10.81 -29.66 -13.59
C GLU A 133 9.46 -29.61 -12.83
N ASP A 134 8.97 -30.75 -12.35
CA ASP A 134 7.74 -30.86 -11.56
C ASP A 134 7.87 -30.27 -10.15
N GLU A 135 9.04 -30.38 -9.52
CA GLU A 135 9.31 -29.71 -8.25
C GLU A 135 9.57 -28.21 -8.47
N LEU A 136 10.25 -27.83 -9.56
CA LEU A 136 10.49 -26.44 -9.91
C LEU A 136 9.16 -25.69 -10.13
N ASP A 137 8.23 -26.28 -10.89
CA ASP A 137 6.90 -25.72 -11.16
C ASP A 137 6.09 -25.51 -9.86
N ALA A 138 6.21 -26.43 -8.90
CA ALA A 138 5.56 -26.30 -7.59
C ALA A 138 6.10 -25.13 -6.75
N TRP A 139 7.39 -24.80 -6.88
CA TRP A 139 8.02 -23.64 -6.22
C TRP A 139 7.76 -22.33 -6.96
N GLU A 140 7.69 -22.36 -8.29
CA GLU A 140 7.37 -21.20 -9.13
C GLU A 140 5.85 -20.93 -9.23
N GLY A 141 5.02 -21.83 -8.69
CA GLY A 141 3.57 -21.70 -8.62
C GLY A 141 2.89 -21.81 -9.99
N ARG A 142 3.44 -22.65 -10.87
CA ARG A 142 2.97 -22.87 -12.23
C ARG A 142 1.97 -24.01 -12.36
#